data_AF-A0A0S8CI10-F1
#
_entry.id   AF-A0A0S8CI10-F1
#
_cell.length_a   1.000
_cell.length_b   1.000
_cell.length_c   1.000
_cell.angle_alpha   90.00
_cell.angle_beta   90.00
_cell.angle_gamma   90.00
#
_symmetry.space_group_name_H-M   'P 1'
#
loop_
_entity.id
_entity.type
_entity.pdbx_description
1 polymer ?
#
loop_
_entity_poly.entity_id
_entity_poly.type
_entity_poly.pdbx_seq_one_letter_code
_entity_poly.pdbx_strand_id
1 'polypeptide(L)'
;MRFTKRLWQGWLASEVLERIRLHVRPYERNPGETDQLFALGLQDIARAVAQPDGRPAIWSRDILPALRRAVESLEAVSIDRSERRPLVGIVGEFYTVLNRRANQDLIRTLEELGAEVTIHGLTVSNFYTLFSEHYYPKNRLKQGKVASACYYFFRNQWLMSWVRRVEVCLPEELRPFGTLGTKTILQEAGPYIHYDIDPVLATLTARVRRFAASGVSGICNLFVLNCMLGNVTVPIFKKALGGYPNLPVLHAVYDGQKATNMVTRIEAFMHQTKLYRERYSHPGQAAKVS
;
A
#
# COMPACT_ATOMS: atom_id res chain seq x y z
N MET A 1 -15.93 8.61 21.06
CA MET A 1 -14.61 7.93 20.99
C MET A 1 -14.67 6.46 20.56
N ARG A 2 -15.65 5.65 21.02
CA ARG A 2 -15.80 4.23 20.59
C ARG A 2 -16.00 4.06 19.07
N PHE A 3 -16.84 4.89 18.46
CA PHE A 3 -17.08 4.89 17.02
C PHE A 3 -15.82 5.18 16.20
N THR A 4 -15.07 6.24 16.53
CA THR A 4 -13.82 6.61 15.86
C THR A 4 -12.79 5.47 15.86
N LYS A 5 -12.69 4.75 16.98
CA LYS A 5 -11.81 3.58 17.10
C LYS A 5 -12.23 2.45 16.16
N ARG A 6 -13.52 2.13 16.09
CA ARG A 6 -14.06 1.12 15.18
C ARG A 6 -13.91 1.54 13.72
N LEU A 7 -14.15 2.81 13.40
CA LEU A 7 -13.97 3.34 12.06
C LEU A 7 -12.52 3.16 11.57
N TRP A 8 -11.54 3.47 12.42
CA TRP A 8 -10.13 3.23 12.11
C TRP A 8 -9.82 1.74 11.89
N GLN A 9 -10.34 0.86 12.76
CA GLN A 9 -10.18 -0.59 12.60
C GLN A 9 -10.81 -1.11 11.31
N GLY A 10 -12.00 -0.62 10.96
CA GLY A 10 -12.69 -0.96 9.73
C GLY A 10 -11.91 -0.50 8.50
N TRP A 11 -11.37 0.72 8.53
CA TRP A 11 -10.49 1.22 7.47
C TRP A 11 -9.27 0.31 7.30
N LEU A 12 -8.55 -0.04 8.38
CA LEU A 12 -7.40 -0.96 8.25
C LEU A 12 -7.78 -2.29 7.59
N ALA A 13 -8.92 -2.85 7.97
CA ALA A 13 -9.44 -4.09 7.38
C ALA A 13 -9.78 -3.92 5.90
N SER A 14 -10.41 -2.81 5.51
CA SER A 14 -10.72 -2.48 4.13
C SER A 14 -9.48 -2.35 3.25
N GLU A 15 -8.40 -1.74 3.75
CA GLU A 15 -7.13 -1.65 3.00
C GLU A 15 -6.46 -3.02 2.82
N VAL A 16 -6.49 -3.90 3.82
CA VAL A 16 -6.02 -5.29 3.65
C VAL A 16 -6.83 -6.01 2.58
N LEU A 17 -8.16 -5.87 2.64
CA LEU A 17 -9.05 -6.50 1.67
C LEU A 17 -8.82 -5.98 0.24
N GLU A 18 -8.57 -4.68 0.07
CA GLU A 18 -8.25 -4.08 -1.23
C GLU A 18 -6.95 -4.66 -1.79
N ARG A 19 -5.91 -4.84 -0.97
CA ARG A 19 -4.64 -5.43 -1.42
C ARG A 19 -4.81 -6.87 -1.91
N ILE A 20 -5.65 -7.65 -1.25
CA ILE A 20 -5.98 -9.02 -1.68
C ILE A 20 -6.77 -8.99 -2.99
N ARG A 21 -7.74 -8.07 -3.13
CA ARG A 21 -8.45 -7.85 -4.40
C ARG A 21 -7.48 -7.57 -5.55
N LEU A 22 -6.49 -6.69 -5.36
CA LEU A 22 -5.50 -6.36 -6.39
C LEU A 22 -4.58 -7.53 -6.75
N HIS A 23 -4.36 -8.45 -5.81
CA HIS A 23 -3.54 -9.64 -6.01
C HIS A 23 -4.29 -10.78 -6.71
N VAL A 24 -5.60 -10.91 -6.46
CA VAL A 24 -6.45 -11.99 -6.99
C VAL A 24 -7.04 -11.61 -8.35
N ARG A 25 -7.64 -10.42 -8.45
CA ARG A 25 -8.43 -9.97 -9.61
C ARG A 25 -7.71 -10.08 -10.96
N PRO A 26 -6.42 -9.72 -11.10
CA PRO A 26 -5.75 -9.83 -12.40
C PRO A 26 -5.72 -11.26 -12.96
N TYR A 27 -5.91 -12.27 -12.11
CA TYR A 27 -5.84 -13.68 -12.49
C TYR A 27 -7.21 -14.36 -12.43
N GLU A 28 -8.30 -13.65 -12.15
CA GLU A 28 -9.63 -14.26 -12.02
C GLU A 28 -10.09 -14.90 -13.33
N ARG A 29 -10.67 -16.12 -13.26
CA ARG A 29 -11.22 -16.78 -14.45
C ARG A 29 -12.60 -16.26 -14.85
N ASN A 30 -13.41 -15.86 -13.87
CA ASN A 30 -14.73 -15.29 -14.08
C ASN A 30 -14.66 -13.77 -13.86
N PRO A 31 -14.62 -12.95 -14.91
CA PRO A 31 -14.47 -11.50 -14.77
C PRO A 31 -15.55 -10.89 -13.87
N GLY A 32 -15.12 -10.11 -12.87
CA GLY A 32 -15.99 -9.42 -11.93
C GLY A 32 -16.35 -10.22 -10.67
N GLU A 33 -15.99 -11.50 -10.57
CA GLU A 33 -16.22 -12.31 -9.35
C GLU A 33 -15.49 -11.72 -8.14
N THR A 34 -14.22 -11.36 -8.30
CA THR A 34 -13.41 -10.77 -7.22
C THR A 34 -13.99 -9.44 -6.75
N ASP A 35 -14.56 -8.64 -7.66
CA ASP A 35 -15.17 -7.35 -7.32
C ASP A 35 -16.47 -7.49 -6.55
N GLN A 36 -17.30 -8.46 -6.91
CA GLN A 36 -18.54 -8.77 -6.19
C GLN A 36 -18.23 -9.22 -4.76
N LEU A 37 -17.30 -10.16 -4.60
CA LEU A 37 -16.88 -10.67 -3.28
C LEU A 37 -16.22 -9.58 -2.42
N PHE A 38 -15.38 -8.73 -3.03
CA PHE A 38 -14.83 -7.57 -2.35
C PHE A 38 -15.92 -6.62 -1.85
N ALA A 39 -16.93 -6.31 -2.67
CA ALA A 39 -18.02 -5.42 -2.29
C ALA A 39 -18.85 -5.99 -1.13
N LEU A 40 -19.12 -7.30 -1.14
CA LEU A 40 -19.79 -8.00 -0.04
C LEU A 40 -18.95 -7.97 1.25
N GLY A 41 -17.64 -8.26 1.16
CA GLY A 41 -16.72 -8.19 2.29
C GLY A 41 -16.63 -6.79 2.90
N LEU A 42 -16.62 -5.75 2.06
CA LEU A 42 -16.63 -4.36 2.51
C LEU A 42 -17.93 -3.99 3.23
N GLN A 43 -19.08 -4.46 2.73
CA GLN A 43 -20.38 -4.27 3.41
C GLN A 43 -20.42 -4.97 4.77
N ASP A 44 -19.83 -6.16 4.88
CA ASP A 44 -19.73 -6.89 6.14
C ASP A 44 -18.85 -6.17 7.16
N ILE A 45 -17.70 -5.65 6.73
CA ILE A 45 -16.84 -4.80 7.57
C ILE A 45 -17.58 -3.52 7.99
N ALA A 46 -18.30 -2.86 7.08
CA ALA A 46 -19.07 -1.67 7.40
C ALA A 46 -20.19 -1.95 8.41
N ARG A 47 -20.90 -3.09 8.27
CA ARG A 47 -21.91 -3.55 9.23
C ARG A 47 -21.28 -3.81 10.60
N ALA A 48 -20.10 -4.42 10.62
CA ALA A 48 -19.32 -4.65 11.84
C ALA A 48 -18.91 -3.33 12.52
N VAL A 49 -18.54 -2.30 11.75
CA VAL A 49 -18.25 -0.96 12.31
C VAL A 49 -19.50 -0.34 12.93
N ALA A 50 -20.64 -0.43 12.25
CA ALA A 50 -21.90 0.22 12.64
C ALA A 50 -22.60 -0.46 13.82
N GLN A 51 -22.55 -1.79 13.93
CA GLN A 51 -23.32 -2.57 14.91
C GLN A 51 -22.40 -3.54 15.67
N PRO A 52 -21.86 -3.16 16.84
CA PRO A 52 -21.17 -4.09 17.74
C PRO A 52 -22.19 -5.07 18.31
N ASP A 53 -22.07 -6.36 18.01
CA ASP A 53 -23.11 -7.32 18.36
C ASP A 53 -22.78 -8.18 19.59
N GLY A 54 -21.60 -8.05 20.20
CA GLY A 54 -21.29 -8.67 21.51
C GLY A 54 -21.37 -10.19 21.53
N ARG A 55 -21.45 -10.83 20.36
CA ARG A 55 -21.62 -12.28 20.17
C ARG A 55 -20.30 -13.03 20.33
N PRO A 56 -20.34 -14.36 20.60
CA PRO A 56 -19.15 -15.21 20.63
C PRO A 56 -18.33 -15.08 19.33
N ALA A 57 -17.00 -15.20 19.39
CA ALA A 57 -16.10 -14.91 18.27
C ALA A 57 -16.49 -15.56 16.93
N ILE A 58 -17.01 -16.79 16.98
CA ILE A 58 -17.48 -17.58 15.83
C ILE A 58 -18.68 -16.92 15.11
N TRP A 59 -19.55 -16.25 15.85
CA TRP A 59 -20.77 -15.58 15.37
C TRP A 59 -20.68 -14.05 15.43
N SER A 60 -19.53 -13.51 15.82
CA SER A 60 -19.35 -12.08 15.99
C SER A 60 -19.32 -11.36 14.64
N ARG A 61 -20.05 -10.25 14.56
CA ARG A 61 -19.91 -9.23 13.52
C ARG A 61 -18.88 -8.20 13.98
N ASP A 62 -17.81 -8.64 14.63
CA ASP A 62 -16.65 -7.79 14.85
C ASP A 62 -15.77 -7.74 13.60
N ILE A 63 -14.93 -6.72 13.54
CA ILE A 63 -14.20 -6.33 12.33
C ILE A 63 -13.20 -7.40 11.88
N LEU A 64 -12.50 -8.05 12.82
CA LEU A 64 -11.50 -9.08 12.46
C LEU A 64 -12.14 -10.36 11.90
N PRO A 65 -13.20 -10.92 12.50
CA PRO A 65 -13.92 -12.05 11.89
C PRO A 65 -14.59 -11.69 10.56
N ALA A 66 -15.14 -10.48 10.42
CA ALA A 66 -15.65 -10.00 9.13
C ALA A 66 -14.56 -9.93 8.06
N LEU A 67 -13.38 -9.40 8.40
CA LEU A 67 -12.21 -9.39 7.52
C LEU A 67 -11.81 -10.81 7.12
N ARG A 68 -11.68 -11.74 8.07
CA ARG A 68 -11.26 -13.13 7.78
C ARG A 68 -12.20 -13.83 6.81
N ARG A 69 -13.51 -13.74 7.02
CA ARG A 69 -14.50 -14.31 6.08
C ARG A 69 -14.36 -13.70 4.68
N ALA A 70 -14.14 -12.39 4.59
CA ALA A 70 -13.95 -11.71 3.31
C ALA A 70 -12.65 -12.14 2.62
N VAL A 71 -11.57 -12.36 3.38
CA VAL A 71 -10.30 -12.91 2.87
C VAL A 71 -10.51 -14.33 2.35
N GLU A 72 -11.12 -15.21 3.14
CA GLU A 72 -11.41 -16.61 2.75
C GLU A 72 -12.22 -16.66 1.44
N SER A 73 -13.22 -15.79 1.28
CA SER A 73 -13.98 -15.70 0.03
C SER A 73 -13.13 -15.27 -1.16
N LEU A 74 -12.22 -14.31 -1.01
CA LEU A 74 -11.34 -13.86 -2.10
C LEU A 74 -10.28 -14.91 -2.45
N GLU A 75 -9.75 -15.62 -1.46
CA GLU A 75 -8.78 -16.71 -1.69
C GLU A 75 -9.40 -17.94 -2.36
N ALA A 76 -10.72 -18.12 -2.23
CA ALA A 76 -11.47 -19.18 -2.90
C ALA A 76 -11.79 -18.90 -4.38
N VAL A 77 -11.53 -17.68 -4.88
CA VAL A 77 -11.78 -17.33 -6.29
C VAL A 77 -10.93 -18.20 -7.21
N SER A 78 -11.55 -18.75 -8.24
CA SER A 78 -10.82 -19.53 -9.25
C SER A 78 -9.92 -18.60 -10.08
N ILE A 79 -8.60 -18.76 -9.90
CA ILE A 79 -7.58 -17.98 -10.62
C ILE A 79 -6.76 -18.81 -11.60
N ASP A 80 -6.24 -18.17 -12.65
CA ASP A 80 -5.25 -18.71 -13.56
C ASP A 80 -3.92 -17.94 -13.44
N ARG A 81 -2.93 -18.56 -12.79
CA ARG A 81 -1.56 -18.03 -12.66
C ARG A 81 -0.54 -18.74 -13.56
N SER A 82 -1.00 -19.40 -14.64
CA SER A 82 -0.12 -20.06 -15.61
C SER A 82 0.92 -19.11 -16.20
N GLU A 83 0.51 -17.89 -16.52
CA GLU A 83 1.38 -16.78 -16.86
C GLU A 83 1.43 -15.78 -15.70
N ARG A 84 2.61 -15.63 -15.10
CA ARG A 84 2.80 -14.59 -14.07
C ARG A 84 2.86 -13.21 -14.72
N ARG A 85 2.08 -12.26 -14.21
CA ARG A 85 2.02 -10.87 -14.71
C ARG A 85 3.10 -9.98 -14.11
N PRO A 86 3.66 -9.00 -14.85
CA PRO A 86 4.56 -7.99 -14.29
C PRO A 86 3.94 -7.29 -13.08
N LEU A 87 4.69 -7.25 -11.98
CA LEU A 87 4.24 -6.65 -10.73
C LEU A 87 4.56 -5.16 -10.74
N VAL A 88 3.55 -4.30 -10.63
CA VAL A 88 3.70 -2.84 -10.60
C VAL A 88 3.39 -2.32 -9.20
N GLY A 89 4.37 -1.65 -8.59
CA GLY A 89 4.20 -1.00 -7.29
C GLY A 89 3.57 0.39 -7.44
N ILE A 90 2.51 0.67 -6.70
CA ILE A 90 1.89 2.00 -6.64
C ILE A 90 2.28 2.72 -5.35
N VAL A 91 2.78 3.93 -5.49
CA VAL A 91 3.18 4.85 -4.41
C VAL A 91 2.69 6.26 -4.73
N GLY A 92 2.56 7.13 -3.74
CA GLY A 92 2.26 8.55 -3.97
C GLY A 92 1.32 9.17 -2.95
N GLU A 93 0.62 10.22 -3.38
CA GLU A 93 -0.37 10.96 -2.61
C GLU A 93 -1.56 10.06 -2.26
N PHE A 94 -1.91 9.99 -0.97
CA PHE A 94 -2.78 8.95 -0.44
C PHE A 94 -4.17 8.95 -1.07
N TYR A 95 -4.77 10.12 -1.28
CA TYR A 95 -6.10 10.23 -1.87
C TYR A 95 -6.07 9.77 -3.33
N THR A 96 -5.09 10.22 -4.11
CA THR A 96 -4.94 9.82 -5.52
C THR A 96 -4.67 8.31 -5.66
N VAL A 97 -3.86 7.71 -4.77
CA VAL A 97 -3.63 6.26 -4.78
C VAL A 97 -4.90 5.48 -4.46
N LEU A 98 -5.65 5.87 -3.43
CA LEU A 98 -6.81 5.13 -2.93
C LEU A 98 -8.11 5.41 -3.71
N ASN A 99 -8.23 6.56 -4.36
CA ASN A 99 -9.46 6.97 -5.02
C ASN A 99 -9.40 6.70 -6.53
N ARG A 100 -10.18 5.71 -6.97
CA ARG A 100 -10.34 5.31 -8.38
C ARG A 100 -10.68 6.47 -9.31
N ARG A 101 -11.50 7.44 -8.88
CA ARG A 101 -11.87 8.58 -9.73
C ARG A 101 -10.73 9.59 -9.83
N ALA A 102 -10.01 9.83 -8.73
CA ALA A 102 -8.89 10.76 -8.69
C ALA A 102 -7.73 10.32 -9.61
N ASN A 103 -7.46 9.01 -9.67
CA ASN A 103 -6.44 8.45 -10.57
C ASN A 103 -6.97 7.98 -11.92
N GLN A 104 -8.22 8.31 -12.28
CA GLN A 104 -8.83 7.97 -13.56
C GLN A 104 -8.78 6.47 -13.88
N ASP A 105 -8.96 5.65 -12.85
CA ASP A 105 -8.98 4.19 -12.93
C ASP A 105 -7.66 3.54 -13.36
N LEU A 106 -6.53 4.19 -13.06
CA LEU A 106 -5.19 3.72 -13.44
C LEU A 106 -4.95 2.24 -13.14
N ILE A 107 -5.39 1.77 -11.97
CA ILE A 107 -5.20 0.38 -11.54
C ILE A 107 -5.85 -0.57 -12.54
N ARG A 108 -7.08 -0.27 -13.01
CA ARG A 108 -7.75 -1.10 -14.02
C ARG A 108 -7.04 -1.06 -15.34
N THR A 109 -6.63 0.12 -15.79
CA THR A 109 -5.87 0.27 -17.04
C THR A 109 -4.57 -0.55 -17.00
N LEU A 110 -3.85 -0.57 -15.87
CA LEU A 110 -2.66 -1.40 -15.70
C LEU A 110 -2.98 -2.90 -15.77
N GLU A 111 -4.07 -3.34 -15.11
CA GLU A 111 -4.50 -4.74 -15.11
C GLU A 111 -4.97 -5.22 -16.49
N GLU A 112 -5.69 -4.38 -17.24
CA GLU A 112 -6.11 -4.61 -18.62
C GLU A 112 -4.90 -4.74 -19.55
N LEU A 113 -3.83 -3.99 -19.28
CA LEU A 113 -2.55 -4.11 -19.99
C LEU A 113 -1.70 -5.31 -19.53
N GLY A 114 -2.22 -6.12 -18.60
CA GLY A 114 -1.61 -7.36 -18.14
C GLY A 114 -0.71 -7.22 -16.91
N ALA A 115 -0.84 -6.17 -16.11
CA ALA A 115 -0.11 -6.03 -14.86
C ALA A 115 -0.82 -6.70 -13.69
N GLU A 116 -0.04 -7.04 -12.66
CA GLU A 116 -0.52 -7.20 -11.29
C GLU A 116 -0.10 -5.95 -10.51
N VAL A 117 -1.00 -5.38 -9.70
CA VAL A 117 -0.73 -4.15 -8.96
C VAL A 117 -0.55 -4.46 -7.48
N THR A 118 0.45 -3.85 -6.84
CA THR A 118 0.67 -3.94 -5.40
C THR A 118 0.84 -2.56 -4.76
N ILE A 119 0.35 -2.43 -3.52
CA ILE A 119 0.46 -1.23 -2.69
C ILE A 119 1.22 -1.60 -1.41
N HIS A 120 2.14 -0.72 -1.00
CA HIS A 120 3.01 -0.98 0.15
C HIS A 120 2.43 -0.46 1.47
N GLY A 121 2.16 -1.39 2.37
CA GLY A 121 1.64 -1.18 3.71
C GLY A 121 0.26 -0.57 3.71
N LEU A 122 -0.22 -0.22 4.90
CA LEU A 122 -1.46 0.54 5.05
C LEU A 122 -1.16 2.01 4.72
N THR A 123 -1.73 2.51 3.64
CA THR A 123 -1.35 3.72 2.91
C THR A 123 -1.19 4.92 3.84
N VAL A 124 -2.27 5.26 4.56
CA VAL A 124 -2.30 6.36 5.54
C VAL A 124 -1.75 5.94 6.90
N SER A 125 -2.02 4.71 7.33
CA SER A 125 -1.68 4.25 8.68
C SER A 125 -0.17 4.06 8.90
N ASN A 126 0.59 3.70 7.87
CA ASN A 126 2.06 3.61 7.94
C ASN A 126 2.73 4.98 8.17
N PHE A 127 2.20 6.02 7.52
CA PHE A 127 2.65 7.39 7.75
C PHE A 127 2.29 7.86 9.16
N TYR A 128 1.03 7.64 9.55
CA TYR A 128 0.57 8.04 10.88
C TYR A 128 1.36 7.34 11.98
N THR A 129 1.71 6.07 11.79
CA THR A 129 2.51 5.32 12.76
C THR A 129 3.93 5.85 12.87
N LEU A 130 4.62 6.18 11.78
CA LEU A 130 5.90 6.90 11.83
C LEU A 130 5.78 8.19 12.65
N PHE A 131 4.77 9.02 12.32
CA PHE A 131 4.56 10.28 13.01
C PHE A 131 4.28 10.07 14.51
N SER A 132 3.41 9.11 14.82
CA SER A 132 2.94 8.76 16.15
C SER A 132 4.05 8.19 17.04
N GLU A 133 4.88 7.31 16.51
CA GLU A 133 5.96 6.64 17.25
C GLU A 133 7.20 7.50 17.39
N HIS A 134 7.55 8.26 16.36
CA HIS A 134 8.79 9.02 16.35
C HIS A 134 8.66 10.36 17.08
N TYR A 135 7.60 11.13 16.81
CA TYR A 135 7.53 12.54 17.23
C TYR A 135 6.80 12.74 18.56
N TYR A 136 5.65 12.10 18.79
CA TYR A 136 4.86 12.38 20.00
C TYR A 136 5.59 12.03 21.31
N PRO A 137 6.17 10.82 21.49
CA PRO A 137 6.86 10.49 22.74
C PRO A 137 8.07 11.41 22.97
N LYS A 138 8.89 11.64 21.94
CA LYS A 138 10.06 12.51 22.01
C LYS A 138 9.67 13.94 22.39
N ASN A 139 8.66 14.52 21.73
CA ASN A 139 8.23 15.88 22.00
C ASN A 139 7.62 16.03 23.40
N ARG A 140 6.87 15.02 23.89
CA ARG A 140 6.31 15.04 25.25
C ARG A 140 7.38 14.89 26.32
N LEU A 141 8.39 14.04 26.10
CA LEU A 141 9.55 13.93 26.99
C LEU A 141 10.34 15.24 27.05
N LYS A 142 10.59 15.89 25.90
CA LYS A 142 11.22 17.22 25.85
C LYS A 142 10.44 18.30 26.63
N GLN A 143 9.12 18.16 26.73
CA GLN A 143 8.23 19.05 27.50
C GLN A 143 8.13 18.66 28.99
N GLY A 144 8.89 17.67 29.47
CA GLY A 144 8.79 17.16 30.85
C GLY A 144 7.51 16.36 31.15
N LYS A 145 6.68 16.08 30.14
CA LYS A 145 5.36 15.41 30.29
C LYS A 145 5.51 13.89 30.17
N VAL A 146 6.15 13.27 31.15
CA VAL A 146 6.46 11.82 31.15
C VAL A 146 5.18 10.96 31.10
N ALA A 147 4.15 11.28 31.89
CA ALA A 147 2.89 10.55 31.87
C ALA A 147 2.22 10.56 30.49
N SER A 148 2.26 11.70 29.79
CA SER A 148 1.76 11.78 28.42
C SER A 148 2.60 10.92 27.46
N ALA A 149 3.94 10.94 27.58
CA ALA A 149 4.81 10.11 26.76
C ALA A 149 4.51 8.61 26.94
N CYS A 150 4.30 8.16 28.19
CA CYS A 150 3.87 6.79 28.49
C CYS A 150 2.52 6.46 27.85
N TYR A 151 1.53 7.36 27.95
CA TYR A 151 0.23 7.17 27.29
C TYR A 151 0.38 6.99 25.77
N TYR A 152 1.16 7.84 25.10
CA TYR A 152 1.42 7.72 23.65
C TYR A 152 2.15 6.41 23.32
N PHE A 153 3.10 5.99 24.15
CA PHE A 153 3.79 4.72 23.98
C PHE A 153 2.82 3.53 24.00
N PHE A 154 2.00 3.39 25.05
CA PHE A 154 1.02 2.29 25.14
C PHE A 154 -0.05 2.36 24.04
N ARG A 155 -0.51 3.57 23.70
CA ARG A 155 -1.42 3.77 22.57
C ARG A 155 -0.81 3.26 21.25
N ASN A 156 0.48 3.54 21.01
CA ASN A 156 1.17 3.10 19.80
C ASN A 156 1.35 1.58 19.77
N GLN A 157 1.69 0.96 20.91
CA GLN A 157 1.72 -0.51 21.00
C GLN A 157 0.35 -1.13 20.67
N TRP A 158 -0.73 -0.52 21.15
CA TRP A 158 -2.08 -0.96 20.82
C TRP A 158 -2.42 -0.78 19.32
N LEU A 159 -2.09 0.37 18.73
CA LEU A 159 -2.26 0.63 17.28
C LEU A 159 -1.49 -0.39 16.44
N MET A 160 -0.21 -0.62 16.77
CA MET A 160 0.64 -1.58 16.06
C MET A 160 0.17 -3.02 16.23
N SER A 161 -0.35 -3.38 17.41
CA SER A 161 -0.98 -4.68 17.58
C SER A 161 -2.16 -4.88 16.62
N TRP A 162 -2.94 -3.84 16.34
CA TRP A 162 -4.04 -3.91 15.38
C TRP A 162 -3.56 -4.00 13.94
N VAL A 163 -2.56 -3.20 13.56
CA VAL A 163 -1.91 -3.31 12.23
C VAL A 163 -1.43 -4.74 11.99
N ARG A 164 -0.68 -5.32 12.94
CA ARG A 164 -0.22 -6.72 12.82
C ARG A 164 -1.38 -7.71 12.72
N ARG A 165 -2.45 -7.52 13.49
CA ARG A 165 -3.61 -8.44 13.47
C ARG A 165 -4.34 -8.44 12.12
N VAL A 166 -4.44 -7.30 11.44
CA VAL A 166 -5.05 -7.25 10.10
C VAL A 166 -4.08 -7.73 9.02
N GLU A 167 -2.78 -7.42 9.14
CA GLU A 167 -1.78 -7.82 8.14
C GLU A 167 -1.44 -9.32 8.19
N VAL A 168 -1.69 -10.00 9.31
CA VAL A 168 -1.63 -11.47 9.38
C VAL A 168 -2.60 -12.13 8.40
N CYS A 169 -3.70 -11.45 8.04
CA CYS A 169 -4.65 -11.94 7.03
C CYS A 169 -4.16 -11.73 5.59
N LEU A 170 -2.98 -11.15 5.36
CA LEU A 170 -2.42 -11.03 4.01
C LEU A 170 -1.78 -12.36 3.55
N PRO A 171 -1.97 -12.73 2.27
CA PRO A 171 -1.19 -13.76 1.60
C PRO A 171 0.32 -13.56 1.77
N GLU A 172 1.08 -14.65 1.74
CA GLU A 172 2.53 -14.64 1.98
C GLU A 172 3.27 -13.75 0.97
N GLU A 173 2.82 -13.76 -0.29
CA GLU A 173 3.33 -12.96 -1.40
C GLU A 173 3.19 -11.46 -1.17
N LEU A 174 2.22 -11.03 -0.36
CA LEU A 174 1.96 -9.62 -0.05
C LEU A 174 2.68 -9.15 1.23
N ARG A 175 3.24 -10.06 2.03
CA ARG A 175 3.95 -9.72 3.29
C ARG A 175 5.19 -8.84 3.08
N PRO A 176 6.02 -9.00 2.02
CA PRO A 176 7.14 -8.09 1.75
C PRO A 176 6.69 -6.62 1.60
N PHE A 177 5.47 -6.42 1.13
CA PHE A 177 4.85 -5.11 0.97
C PHE A 177 4.00 -4.70 2.18
N GLY A 178 4.24 -5.26 3.38
CA GLY A 178 3.52 -4.92 4.62
C GLY A 178 3.81 -3.51 5.14
N THR A 179 3.25 -3.16 6.30
CA THR A 179 3.48 -1.87 6.96
C THR A 179 4.92 -1.81 7.45
N LEU A 180 5.62 -0.71 7.14
CA LEU A 180 7.03 -0.53 7.50
C LEU A 180 7.14 -0.04 8.95
N GLY A 181 8.06 -0.65 9.71
CA GLY A 181 8.40 -0.14 11.03
C GLY A 181 9.10 1.22 10.95
N THR A 182 8.90 2.06 11.96
CA THR A 182 9.55 3.38 12.08
C THR A 182 11.07 3.30 11.86
N LYS A 183 11.76 2.32 12.46
CA LYS A 183 13.21 2.15 12.30
C LYS A 183 13.62 1.91 10.84
N THR A 184 12.88 1.06 10.14
CA THR A 184 13.12 0.75 8.73
C THR A 184 12.93 1.98 7.86
N ILE A 185 11.88 2.78 8.10
CA ILE A 185 11.65 4.01 7.34
C ILE A 185 12.82 4.98 7.49
N LEU A 186 13.30 5.19 8.73
CA LEU A 186 14.43 6.08 9.00
C LEU A 186 15.72 5.59 8.33
N GLN A 187 15.99 4.28 8.37
CA GLN A 187 17.17 3.67 7.74
C GLN A 187 17.14 3.76 6.22
N GLU A 188 15.98 3.50 5.62
CA GLU A 188 15.82 3.51 4.16
C GLU A 188 15.83 4.91 3.56
N ALA A 189 15.22 5.88 4.25
CA ALA A 189 15.08 7.26 3.78
C ALA A 189 16.31 8.12 4.08
N GLY A 190 17.01 7.87 5.20
CA GLY A 190 18.11 8.70 5.71
C GLY A 190 19.19 9.09 4.69
N PRO A 191 19.65 8.20 3.78
CA PRO A 191 20.64 8.55 2.76
C PRO A 191 20.16 9.55 1.69
N TYR A 192 18.85 9.78 1.58
CA TYR A 192 18.23 10.57 0.51
C TYR A 192 17.53 11.81 1.01
N ILE A 193 16.88 11.72 2.17
CA ILE A 193 16.16 12.82 2.80
C ILE A 193 16.29 12.71 4.32
N HIS A 194 16.53 13.84 4.97
CA HIS A 194 16.44 13.90 6.42
C HIS A 194 14.96 13.76 6.82
N TYR A 195 14.63 12.73 7.59
CA TYR A 195 13.25 12.36 7.92
C TYR A 195 12.45 13.45 8.66
N ASP A 196 13.13 14.40 9.32
CA ASP A 196 12.50 15.56 9.96
C ASP A 196 12.08 16.68 9.00
N ILE A 197 12.49 16.64 7.73
CA ILE A 197 12.00 17.59 6.71
C ILE A 197 10.50 17.35 6.50
N ASP A 198 10.14 16.11 6.19
CA ASP A 198 8.76 15.71 6.02
C ASP A 198 8.61 14.17 6.18
N PRO A 199 7.77 13.70 7.12
CA PRO A 199 7.58 12.27 7.36
C PRO A 199 6.84 11.55 6.23
N VAL A 200 6.08 12.26 5.37
CA VAL A 200 5.44 11.66 4.19
C VAL A 200 6.54 11.29 3.19
N LEU A 201 7.44 12.22 2.87
CA LEU A 201 8.56 11.99 1.97
C LEU A 201 9.47 10.86 2.46
N ALA A 202 9.76 10.80 3.77
CA ALA A 202 10.53 9.70 4.34
C ALA A 202 9.83 8.35 4.12
N THR A 203 8.53 8.29 4.40
CA THR A 203 7.72 7.07 4.22
C THR A 203 7.64 6.63 2.77
N LEU A 204 7.41 7.56 1.84
CA LEU A 204 7.33 7.27 0.41
C LEU A 204 8.68 6.81 -0.16
N THR A 205 9.78 7.42 0.29
CA THR A 205 11.15 7.02 -0.10
C THR A 205 11.47 5.61 0.39
N ALA A 206 11.11 5.28 1.63
CA ALA A 206 11.30 3.91 2.13
C ALA A 206 10.46 2.89 1.34
N ARG A 207 9.20 3.22 1.03
CA ARG A 207 8.32 2.36 0.23
C ARG A 207 8.85 2.13 -1.19
N VAL A 208 9.34 3.16 -1.88
CA VAL A 208 9.83 3.02 -3.25
C VAL A 208 11.06 2.10 -3.32
N ARG A 209 11.96 2.21 -2.34
CA ARG A 209 13.13 1.33 -2.24
C ARG A 209 12.73 -0.10 -1.92
N ARG A 210 11.74 -0.29 -1.04
CA ARG A 210 11.25 -1.62 -0.67
C ARG A 210 10.49 -2.30 -1.80
N PHE A 211 9.76 -1.54 -2.62
CA PHE A 211 9.22 -2.06 -3.88
C PHE A 211 10.34 -2.59 -4.79
N ALA A 212 11.35 -1.77 -5.04
CA ALA A 212 12.48 -2.17 -5.89
C ALA A 212 13.23 -3.39 -5.33
N ALA A 213 13.49 -3.41 -4.02
CA ALA A 213 14.15 -4.53 -3.34
C ALA A 213 13.31 -5.83 -3.35
N SER A 214 11.99 -5.72 -3.46
CA SER A 214 11.06 -6.87 -3.47
C SER A 214 10.73 -7.35 -4.89
N GLY A 215 11.45 -6.85 -5.91
CA GLY A 215 11.39 -7.38 -7.28
C GLY A 215 10.19 -6.93 -8.11
N VAL A 216 9.62 -5.74 -7.84
CA VAL A 216 8.62 -5.17 -8.76
C VAL A 216 9.24 -4.91 -10.14
N SER A 217 8.44 -5.07 -11.18
CA SER A 217 8.85 -4.85 -12.57
C SER A 217 8.72 -3.39 -13.01
N GLY A 218 8.02 -2.56 -12.24
CA GLY A 218 7.82 -1.14 -12.49
C GLY A 218 7.16 -0.44 -11.30
N ILE A 219 7.27 0.89 -11.25
CA ILE A 219 6.70 1.70 -10.17
C ILE A 219 5.89 2.87 -10.74
N CYS A 220 4.67 3.04 -10.28
CA CYS A 220 3.84 4.21 -10.55
C CYS A 220 3.81 5.13 -9.33
N ASN A 221 4.27 6.37 -9.49
CA ASN A 221 4.18 7.42 -8.49
C ASN A 221 3.03 8.38 -8.86
N LEU A 222 1.97 8.39 -8.06
CA LEU A 222 0.73 9.14 -8.31
C LEU A 222 0.67 10.40 -7.45
N PHE A 223 0.41 11.56 -8.05
CA PHE A 223 0.17 12.78 -7.30
C PHE A 223 -0.64 13.79 -8.10
N VAL A 224 -1.28 14.73 -7.40
CA VAL A 224 -2.03 15.82 -8.06
C VAL A 224 -1.10 16.86 -8.66
N LEU A 225 -1.55 17.52 -9.73
CA LEU A 225 -0.83 18.61 -10.38
C LEU A 225 -0.49 19.70 -9.37
N ASN A 226 0.72 20.25 -9.47
CA ASN A 226 1.26 21.26 -8.55
C ASN A 226 1.39 20.81 -7.07
N CYS A 227 1.32 19.50 -6.79
CA CYS A 227 1.66 18.99 -5.46
C CYS A 227 3.16 19.20 -5.19
N MET A 228 3.49 20.06 -4.23
CA MET A 228 4.87 20.32 -3.81
C MET A 228 5.59 19.02 -3.41
N LEU A 229 4.96 18.19 -2.57
CA LEU A 229 5.54 16.91 -2.13
C LEU A 229 5.71 15.95 -3.32
N GLY A 230 4.71 15.86 -4.21
CA GLY A 230 4.78 15.06 -5.42
C GLY A 230 5.97 15.42 -6.30
N ASN A 231 6.16 16.71 -6.59
CA ASN A 231 7.28 17.21 -7.39
C ASN A 231 8.64 16.93 -6.72
N VAL A 232 8.73 17.05 -5.39
CA VAL A 232 9.95 16.75 -4.64
C VAL A 232 10.27 15.25 -4.65
N THR A 233 9.27 14.35 -4.72
CA THR A 233 9.54 12.90 -4.82
C THR A 233 10.21 12.48 -6.13
N VAL A 234 10.04 13.21 -7.24
CA VAL A 234 10.63 12.86 -8.54
C VAL A 234 12.16 12.75 -8.49
N PRO A 235 12.92 13.80 -8.11
CA PRO A 235 14.37 13.71 -7.99
C PRO A 235 14.82 12.78 -6.84
N ILE A 236 14.06 12.70 -5.76
CA ILE A 236 14.37 11.80 -4.63
C ILE A 236 14.30 10.34 -5.10
N PHE A 237 13.23 9.94 -5.79
CA PHE A 237 13.05 8.58 -6.29
C PHE A 237 14.11 8.23 -7.32
N LYS A 238 14.46 9.16 -8.22
CA LYS A 238 15.57 8.97 -9.16
C LYS A 238 16.88 8.62 -8.43
N LYS A 239 17.20 9.32 -7.33
CA LYS A 239 18.39 9.03 -6.51
C LYS A 239 18.24 7.73 -5.71
N ALA A 240 17.07 7.50 -5.11
CA ALA A 240 16.77 6.33 -4.28
C ALA A 240 16.78 5.01 -5.06
N LEU A 241 16.43 5.07 -6.34
CA LEU A 241 16.41 3.93 -7.26
C LEU A 241 17.70 3.80 -8.08
N GLY A 242 18.74 4.61 -7.80
CA GLY A 242 20.00 4.58 -8.56
C GLY A 242 20.72 3.22 -8.56
N GLY A 243 20.45 2.37 -7.57
CA GLY A 243 20.94 0.99 -7.51
C GLY A 243 20.13 -0.04 -8.30
N TYR A 244 19.02 0.36 -8.93
CA TYR A 244 18.12 -0.52 -9.68
C TYR A 244 18.08 -0.10 -11.16
N PRO A 245 19.11 -0.47 -11.95
CA PRO A 245 19.24 0.00 -13.31
C PRO A 245 18.08 -0.48 -14.19
N ASN A 246 17.56 0.43 -15.01
CA ASN A 246 16.47 0.22 -15.95
C ASN A 246 15.08 -0.05 -15.33
N LEU A 247 14.92 0.05 -13.99
CA LEU A 247 13.59 -0.10 -13.37
C LEU A 247 12.67 1.05 -13.84
N PRO A 248 11.58 0.77 -14.58
CA PRO A 248 10.70 1.80 -15.09
C PRO A 248 9.95 2.50 -13.95
N VAL A 249 9.90 3.83 -13.99
CA VAL A 249 9.12 4.65 -13.05
C VAL A 249 8.23 5.60 -13.82
N LEU A 250 6.91 5.49 -13.64
CA LEU A 250 5.93 6.41 -14.20
C LEU A 250 5.49 7.41 -13.12
N HIS A 251 5.74 8.69 -13.36
CA HIS A 251 5.16 9.78 -12.58
C HIS A 251 3.81 10.18 -13.19
N ALA A 252 2.72 9.66 -12.62
CA ALA A 252 1.35 9.90 -13.05
C ALA A 252 0.79 11.13 -12.32
N VAL A 253 0.72 12.25 -13.04
CA VAL A 253 0.27 13.55 -12.52
C VAL A 253 -1.17 13.78 -12.95
N TYR A 254 -2.07 14.03 -11.99
CA TYR A 254 -3.50 14.20 -12.24
C TYR A 254 -3.95 15.62 -11.91
N ASP A 255 -4.69 16.25 -12.80
CA ASP A 255 -5.23 17.62 -12.66
C ASP A 255 -6.77 17.66 -12.54
N GLY A 256 -7.41 16.49 -12.48
CA GLY A 256 -8.87 16.35 -12.45
C GLY A 256 -9.54 16.42 -13.83
N GLN A 257 -8.81 16.76 -14.90
CA GLN A 257 -9.28 16.68 -16.28
C GLN A 257 -8.88 15.34 -16.88
N LYS A 258 -9.71 14.77 -17.76
CA LYS A 258 -9.32 13.56 -18.50
C LYS A 258 -8.19 13.90 -19.47
N ALA A 259 -6.96 13.60 -19.09
CA ALA A 259 -5.79 13.87 -19.90
C ALA A 259 -5.68 12.80 -21.01
N THR A 260 -5.89 13.20 -22.26
CA THR A 260 -5.88 12.30 -23.43
C THR A 260 -4.54 11.57 -23.63
N ASN A 261 -3.42 12.15 -23.15
CA ASN A 261 -2.09 11.58 -23.31
C ASN A 261 -1.68 10.57 -22.21
N MET A 262 -2.47 10.41 -21.14
CA MET A 262 -2.08 9.56 -20.02
C MET A 262 -2.08 8.08 -20.42
N VAL A 263 -3.07 7.66 -21.23
CA VAL A 263 -3.20 6.27 -21.70
C VAL A 263 -1.95 5.84 -22.47
N THR A 264 -1.51 6.64 -23.45
CA THR A 264 -0.29 6.36 -24.23
C THR A 264 0.97 6.26 -23.36
N ARG A 265 1.07 7.09 -22.31
CA ARG A 265 2.17 7.02 -21.34
C ARG A 265 2.13 5.73 -20.51
N ILE A 266 0.93 5.29 -20.11
CA ILE A 266 0.74 4.04 -19.38
C ILE A 266 1.08 2.84 -20.27
N GLU A 267 0.66 2.83 -21.53
CA GLU A 267 0.98 1.79 -22.51
C GLU A 267 2.51 1.67 -22.71
N ALA A 268 3.19 2.79 -22.92
CA ALA A 268 4.64 2.83 -23.05
C ALA A 268 5.35 2.34 -21.77
N PHE A 269 4.87 2.75 -20.60
CA PHE A 269 5.38 2.26 -19.31
C PHE A 269 5.17 0.75 -19.15
N MET A 270 4.01 0.24 -19.53
CA MET A 270 3.71 -1.20 -19.43
C MET A 270 4.57 -2.02 -20.38
N HIS A 271 4.83 -1.52 -21.59
CA HIS A 271 5.78 -2.15 -22.51
C HIS A 271 7.19 -2.23 -21.89
N GLN A 272 7.69 -1.13 -21.29
CA GLN A 272 8.97 -1.13 -20.58
C GLN A 272 8.98 -2.10 -19.38
N THR A 273 7.89 -2.17 -18.64
CA THR A 273 7.72 -3.04 -17.46
C THR A 273 7.76 -4.52 -17.86
N LYS A 274 7.12 -4.90 -18.98
CA LYS A 274 7.18 -6.26 -19.55
C LYS A 274 8.61 -6.63 -19.96
N LEU A 275 9.29 -5.76 -20.70
CA LEU A 275 10.69 -5.97 -21.08
C LEU A 275 11.63 -6.06 -19.88
N TYR A 276 11.42 -5.24 -18.85
CA TYR A 276 12.20 -5.30 -17.62
C TYR A 276 12.02 -6.65 -16.94
N ARG A 277 10.78 -7.11 -16.79
CA ARG A 277 10.46 -8.42 -16.23
C ARG A 277 11.17 -9.54 -17.00
N GLU A 278 11.07 -9.58 -18.33
CA GLU A 278 11.71 -10.61 -19.15
C GLU A 278 13.23 -10.67 -18.93
N ARG A 279 13.88 -9.51 -18.84
CA ARG A 279 15.33 -9.43 -18.63
C ARG A 279 15.77 -9.90 -17.24
N TYR A 280 15.01 -9.55 -16.20
CA TYR A 280 15.42 -9.78 -14.80
C TYR A 280 14.70 -10.96 -14.11
N SER A 281 13.75 -11.63 -14.78
CA SER A 281 13.06 -12.82 -14.24
C SER A 281 13.77 -14.15 -14.54
N HIS A 282 14.90 -14.14 -15.25
CA HIS A 282 15.76 -15.32 -15.37
C HIS A 282 16.59 -15.48 -14.08
N PRO A 283 16.47 -16.61 -13.34
CA PRO A 283 17.07 -16.83 -12.02
C PRO A 283 18.61 -16.94 -12.00
N GLY A 284 19.33 -16.38 -12.98
CA GLY A 284 20.78 -16.45 -13.12
C GLY A 284 21.56 -15.19 -12.76
N GLN A 285 20.91 -14.05 -12.46
CA GLN A 285 21.62 -12.77 -12.23
C GLN A 285 21.30 -12.03 -10.93
N ALA A 286 20.36 -12.49 -10.11
CA ALA A 286 19.99 -11.81 -8.86
C ALA A 286 21.05 -11.94 -7.73
N ALA A 287 22.12 -12.71 -7.93
CA ALA A 287 23.20 -12.88 -6.96
C ALA A 287 24.46 -12.15 -7.40
N LYS A 288 24.43 -10.81 -7.56
CA LYS A 288 25.64 -9.98 -7.69
C LYS A 288 25.38 -8.47 -7.58
N VAL A 289 24.65 -8.03 -6.56
CA VAL A 289 24.75 -6.63 -6.10
C VAL A 289 24.75 -6.63 -4.58
N SER A 290 25.92 -6.93 -4.03
CA SER A 290 26.34 -6.65 -2.65
C SER A 290 26.97 -5.27 -2.57
#